data_AF-A0A0X3X052-F1
#
_entry.id   AF-A0A0X3X052-F1
#
_cell.length_a   1.000
_cell.length_b   1.000
_cell.length_c   1.000
_cell.angle_alpha   90.00
_cell.angle_beta   90.00
_cell.angle_gamma   90.00
#
_symmetry.space_group_name_H-M   'P 1'
#
loop_
_entity.id
_entity.type
_entity.pdbx_description
1 polymer ?
#
loop_
_entity_poly.entity_id
_entity_poly.type
_entity_poly.pdbx_seq_one_letter_code
_entity_poly.pdbx_strand_id
1 'polypeptide(L)'
;MPNSSGRPTTKPDPSRGAREQLSFDLLRLREYREWTLDELAAKTGLSRATLSAATQGTTCPSWETMTKYLTACGEDPDAWRPRWEMVAEQHQRDNAGLPQDQQQREAFRRIKPEEIQTLHGFAVALRQLKVWQNQPTYGRISRTAARAGFSVRGTTICNAFGGTKLPTESALLGVLVGMGLNQEDPEIADWLEARRRLEAAAVEQQVFTALEASEDAPAAEPTTSPTRVSSMVAKILPPQRRSASHHQQQ
;
A
#
# COMPACT_ATOMS: atom_id res chain seq x y z
N MET A 1 19.69 -35.13 26.33
CA MET A 1 19.89 -33.67 26.12
C MET A 1 20.96 -33.45 25.08
N PRO A 2 20.73 -32.59 24.08
CA PRO A 2 21.83 -31.89 23.43
C PRO A 2 21.69 -30.37 23.67
N ASN A 3 22.74 -29.82 24.28
CA ASN A 3 22.94 -28.41 24.53
C ASN A 3 23.73 -27.84 23.33
N SER A 4 23.27 -26.76 22.71
CA SER A 4 24.08 -25.96 21.77
C SER A 4 23.53 -24.55 21.68
N SER A 5 24.01 -23.73 22.62
CA SER A 5 24.39 -22.33 22.43
C SER A 5 23.50 -21.53 21.48
N GLY A 6 22.33 -21.14 21.99
CA GLY A 6 21.58 -20.01 21.46
C GLY A 6 22.42 -18.74 21.58
N ARG A 7 23.25 -18.46 20.56
CA ARG A 7 23.64 -17.07 20.30
C ARG A 7 22.33 -16.31 20.13
N PRO A 8 22.09 -15.21 20.86
CA PRO A 8 20.88 -14.43 20.67
C PRO A 8 20.85 -14.02 19.20
N THR A 9 19.96 -14.62 18.41
CA THR A 9 19.61 -14.10 17.09
C THR A 9 18.89 -12.80 17.39
N THR A 10 19.64 -11.69 17.40
CA THR A 10 19.06 -10.35 17.45
C THR A 10 18.05 -10.29 16.33
N LYS A 11 16.76 -10.35 16.67
CA LYS A 11 15.69 -10.22 15.67
C LYS A 11 15.89 -8.86 14.98
N PRO A 12 15.94 -8.80 13.64
CA PRO A 12 16.04 -7.53 12.94
C PRO A 12 14.89 -6.63 13.37
N ASP A 13 15.20 -5.40 13.79
CA ASP A 13 14.18 -4.40 14.08
C ASP A 13 13.74 -3.76 12.75
N PRO A 14 12.50 -4.00 12.28
CA PRO A 14 12.00 -3.45 11.01
C PRO A 14 12.01 -1.92 10.97
N SER A 15 12.06 -1.25 12.13
CA SER A 15 12.01 0.21 12.25
C SER A 15 13.36 0.89 12.01
N ARG A 16 14.45 0.11 11.96
CA ARG A 16 15.83 0.64 11.97
C ARG A 16 16.35 1.03 10.58
N GLY A 17 15.81 0.42 9.53
CA GLY A 17 16.25 0.66 8.15
C GLY A 17 15.66 -0.32 7.14
N ALA A 18 15.83 0.02 5.85
CA ALA A 18 15.31 -0.78 4.73
C ALA A 18 15.88 -2.21 4.70
N ARG A 19 17.14 -2.39 5.12
CA ARG A 19 17.84 -3.68 5.13
C ARG A 19 17.35 -4.58 6.25
N GLU A 20 17.13 -4.01 7.43
CA GLU A 20 16.57 -4.69 8.59
C GLU A 20 15.11 -5.08 8.34
N GLN A 21 14.33 -4.22 7.66
CA GLN A 21 13.00 -4.53 7.17
C GLN A 21 13.01 -5.72 6.20
N LEU A 22 13.89 -5.72 5.19
CA LEU A 22 14.00 -6.84 4.24
C LEU A 22 14.29 -8.17 4.97
N SER A 23 15.20 -8.13 5.93
CA SER A 23 15.60 -9.32 6.69
C SER A 23 14.49 -9.81 7.61
N PHE A 24 13.74 -8.88 8.21
CA PHE A 24 12.54 -9.19 8.98
C PHE A 24 11.46 -9.84 8.10
N ASP A 25 11.24 -9.32 6.90
CA ASP A 25 10.24 -9.85 5.97
C ASP A 25 10.61 -11.26 5.49
N LEU A 26 11.89 -11.52 5.20
CA LEU A 26 12.39 -12.87 4.90
C LEU A 26 12.21 -13.83 6.08
N LEU A 27 12.51 -13.38 7.31
CA LEU A 27 12.28 -14.18 8.51
C LEU A 27 10.80 -14.55 8.67
N ARG A 28 9.90 -13.59 8.40
CA ARG A 28 8.45 -13.80 8.48
C ARG A 28 7.95 -14.83 7.47
N LEU A 29 8.48 -14.81 6.24
CA LEU A 29 8.17 -15.82 5.23
C LEU A 29 8.55 -17.23 5.68
N ARG A 30 9.73 -17.38 6.29
CA ARG A 30 10.18 -18.68 6.81
C ARG A 30 9.36 -19.14 8.00
N GLU A 31 9.04 -18.23 8.93
CA GLU A 31 8.18 -18.53 10.08
C GLU A 31 6.77 -18.94 9.63
N TYR A 32 6.21 -18.28 8.61
CA TYR A 32 4.90 -18.63 8.06
C TYR A 32 4.86 -20.04 7.43
N ARG A 33 5.99 -20.53 6.92
CA ARG A 33 6.14 -21.88 6.37
C ARG A 33 6.61 -22.91 7.39
N GLU A 34 6.89 -22.49 8.62
CA GLU A 34 7.46 -23.30 9.71
C GLU A 34 8.78 -24.02 9.33
N TRP A 35 9.54 -23.47 8.39
CA TRP A 35 10.73 -24.13 7.88
C TRP A 35 11.96 -23.91 8.76
N THR A 36 12.66 -25.01 9.03
CA THR A 36 14.01 -24.96 9.59
C THR A 36 15.00 -24.47 8.55
N LEU A 37 16.15 -23.95 9.01
CA LEU A 37 17.22 -23.55 8.09
C LEU A 37 17.78 -24.74 7.29
N ASP A 38 17.71 -25.96 7.83
CA ASP A 38 18.22 -27.16 7.17
C ASP A 38 17.28 -27.63 6.06
N GLU A 39 15.96 -27.57 6.27
CA GLU A 39 14.97 -27.87 5.22
C GLU A 39 15.02 -26.85 4.09
N LEU A 40 15.17 -25.57 4.43
CA LEU A 40 15.32 -24.51 3.43
C LEU A 40 16.65 -24.66 2.67
N ALA A 41 17.74 -25.06 3.33
CA ALA A 41 19.01 -25.37 2.68
C ALA A 41 18.87 -26.53 1.69
N ALA A 42 18.18 -27.61 2.08
CA ALA A 42 17.92 -28.75 1.22
C ALA A 42 17.08 -28.38 -0.02
N LYS A 43 16.09 -27.49 0.13
CA LYS A 43 15.27 -27.02 -0.99
C LYS A 43 15.96 -26.03 -1.93
N THR A 44 16.78 -25.15 -1.38
CA THR A 44 17.39 -24.04 -2.14
C THR A 44 18.78 -24.37 -2.69
N GLY A 45 19.45 -25.40 -2.15
CA GLY A 45 20.86 -25.68 -2.40
C GLY A 45 21.80 -24.63 -1.78
N LEU A 46 21.29 -23.72 -0.95
CA LEU A 46 22.08 -22.69 -0.27
C LEU A 46 22.60 -23.22 1.07
N SER A 47 23.76 -22.72 1.50
CA SER A 47 24.31 -23.11 2.81
C SER A 47 23.46 -22.53 3.95
N ARG A 48 23.40 -23.26 5.08
CA ARG A 48 22.77 -22.78 6.32
C ARG A 48 23.32 -21.41 6.76
N ALA A 49 24.62 -21.18 6.57
CA ALA A 49 25.27 -19.92 6.90
C ALA A 49 24.75 -18.76 6.02
N THR A 50 24.59 -19.00 4.71
CA THR A 50 24.03 -18.03 3.75
C THR A 50 22.59 -17.66 4.10
N LEU A 51 21.76 -18.67 4.41
CA LEU A 51 20.36 -18.46 4.80
C LEU A 51 20.23 -17.72 6.13
N SER A 52 21.09 -18.05 7.10
CA SER A 52 21.14 -17.36 8.38
C SER A 52 21.55 -15.90 8.20
N ALA A 53 22.61 -15.62 7.42
CA ALA A 53 23.05 -14.26 7.12
C ALA A 53 21.96 -13.42 6.42
N ALA A 54 21.24 -14.00 5.47
CA ALA A 54 20.15 -13.34 4.74
C ALA A 54 18.99 -12.89 5.66
N THR A 55 18.81 -13.53 6.81
CA THR A 55 17.73 -13.22 7.77
C THR A 55 18.20 -12.40 8.98
N GLN A 56 19.50 -12.13 9.12
CA GLN A 56 20.08 -11.44 10.27
C GLN A 56 20.08 -9.90 10.16
N GLY A 57 19.88 -9.32 8.97
CA GLY A 57 19.92 -7.86 8.80
C GLY A 57 21.31 -7.24 8.79
N THR A 58 22.37 -8.04 8.86
CA THR A 58 23.76 -7.55 8.85
C THR A 58 24.28 -7.28 7.44
N THR A 59 23.90 -8.12 6.47
CA THR A 59 24.31 -8.01 5.07
C THR A 59 23.12 -8.19 4.13
N CYS A 60 23.14 -7.51 2.99
CA CYS A 60 22.15 -7.74 1.93
C CYS A 60 22.49 -9.06 1.20
N PRO A 61 21.55 -10.01 1.05
CA PRO A 61 21.77 -11.21 0.26
C PRO A 61 21.95 -10.87 -1.23
N SER A 62 22.63 -11.73 -2.00
CA SER A 62 22.69 -11.58 -3.46
C SER A 62 21.32 -11.81 -4.10
N TRP A 63 21.11 -11.29 -5.32
CA TRP A 63 19.85 -11.50 -6.05
C TRP A 63 19.56 -12.98 -6.31
N GLU A 64 20.59 -13.76 -6.63
CA GLU A 64 20.49 -15.20 -6.81
C GLU A 64 20.02 -15.90 -5.52
N THR A 65 20.59 -15.51 -4.38
CA THR A 65 20.19 -16.03 -3.06
C THR A 65 18.73 -15.68 -2.76
N MET A 66 18.35 -14.43 -3.04
CA MET A 66 16.98 -13.93 -2.86
C MET A 66 15.98 -14.72 -3.71
N THR A 67 16.31 -14.94 -4.99
CA THR A 67 15.48 -15.69 -5.94
C THR A 67 15.26 -17.12 -5.44
N LYS A 68 16.34 -17.85 -5.12
CA LYS A 68 16.23 -19.24 -4.61
C LYS A 68 15.42 -19.31 -3.32
N TYR A 69 15.63 -18.37 -2.39
CA TYR A 69 14.89 -18.30 -1.13
C TYR A 69 13.39 -18.10 -1.36
N LEU A 70 13.02 -17.11 -2.18
CA LEU A 70 11.63 -16.75 -2.45
C LEU A 70 10.92 -17.84 -3.25
N THR A 71 11.57 -18.38 -4.28
CA THR A 71 11.04 -19.50 -5.07
C THR A 71 10.80 -20.72 -4.19
N ALA A 72 11.70 -21.02 -3.24
CA ALA A 72 11.45 -22.09 -2.28
C ALA A 72 10.22 -21.78 -1.43
N CYS A 73 10.11 -20.56 -0.88
CA CYS A 73 8.95 -20.14 -0.09
C CYS A 73 7.62 -20.04 -0.87
N GLY A 74 7.66 -20.16 -2.21
CA GLY A 74 6.50 -20.05 -3.10
C GLY A 74 6.09 -18.60 -3.38
N GLU A 75 7.02 -17.66 -3.19
CA GLU A 75 6.85 -16.25 -3.51
C GLU A 75 7.38 -15.95 -4.91
N ASP A 76 6.83 -14.92 -5.55
CA ASP A 76 7.33 -14.41 -6.82
C ASP A 76 8.59 -13.56 -6.58
N PRO A 77 9.77 -13.98 -7.08
CA PRO A 77 11.00 -13.20 -6.94
C PRO A 77 10.86 -11.79 -7.49
N ASP A 78 10.19 -11.59 -8.63
CA ASP A 78 10.12 -10.28 -9.27
C ASP A 78 9.33 -9.26 -8.45
N ALA A 79 8.32 -9.71 -7.70
CA ALA A 79 7.58 -8.88 -6.74
C ALA A 79 8.47 -8.35 -5.58
N TRP A 80 9.57 -9.03 -5.27
CA TRP A 80 10.53 -8.67 -4.22
C TRP A 80 11.75 -7.92 -4.75
N ARG A 81 11.95 -7.90 -6.08
CA ARG A 81 13.09 -7.24 -6.73
C ARG A 81 13.25 -5.77 -6.36
N PRO A 82 12.18 -4.95 -6.30
CA PRO A 82 12.29 -3.56 -5.88
C PRO A 82 12.78 -3.42 -4.43
N ARG A 83 12.38 -4.34 -3.54
CA ARG A 83 12.82 -4.30 -2.13
C ARG A 83 14.28 -4.66 -1.98
N TRP A 84 14.75 -5.65 -2.75
CA TRP A 84 16.16 -6.05 -2.77
C TRP A 84 17.05 -4.93 -3.33
N GLU A 85 16.67 -4.30 -4.45
CA GLU A 85 17.48 -3.27 -5.09
C GLU A 85 17.78 -2.09 -4.16
N MET A 86 16.83 -1.74 -3.31
CA MET A 86 16.95 -0.63 -2.35
C MET A 86 18.01 -0.82 -1.28
N VAL A 87 18.32 -2.07 -0.95
CA VAL A 87 19.28 -2.42 0.11
C VAL A 87 20.55 -3.04 -0.45
N ALA A 88 20.52 -3.48 -1.71
CA ALA A 88 21.65 -4.05 -2.41
C ALA A 88 22.76 -3.01 -2.61
N GLU A 89 24.00 -3.44 -2.45
CA GLU A 89 25.16 -2.62 -2.75
C GLU A 89 25.42 -2.55 -4.27
N GLN A 90 26.19 -1.56 -4.72
CA GLN A 90 26.45 -1.35 -6.15
C GLN A 90 27.01 -2.60 -6.84
N HIS A 91 28.00 -3.26 -6.23
CA HIS A 91 28.58 -4.49 -6.79
C HIS A 91 27.56 -5.63 -6.91
N GLN A 92 26.56 -5.69 -6.02
CA GLN A 92 25.52 -6.72 -6.05
C GLN A 92 24.52 -6.46 -7.17
N ARG A 93 24.21 -5.19 -7.41
CA ARG A 93 23.35 -4.74 -8.51
C ARG A 93 24.00 -5.01 -9.86
N ASP A 94 25.28 -4.69 -9.99
CA ASP A 94 26.07 -4.95 -11.20
C ASP A 94 26.11 -6.45 -11.51
N ASN A 95 26.37 -7.29 -10.50
CA ASN A 95 26.34 -8.75 -10.64
C ASN A 95 24.95 -9.33 -10.97
N ALA A 96 23.87 -8.62 -10.60
CA ALA A 96 22.51 -8.98 -10.99
C ALA A 96 22.14 -8.50 -12.41
N GLY A 97 23.09 -7.91 -13.14
CA GLY A 97 22.88 -7.39 -14.50
C GLY A 97 22.09 -6.09 -14.54
N LEU A 98 22.07 -5.31 -13.45
CA LEU A 98 21.39 -4.02 -13.42
C LEU A 98 22.26 -2.92 -14.04
N PRO A 99 21.71 -2.04 -14.89
CA PRO A 99 22.44 -0.88 -15.41
C PRO A 99 22.91 0.05 -14.29
N GLN A 100 24.13 0.59 -14.40
CA GLN A 100 24.71 1.51 -13.41
C GLN A 100 24.04 2.90 -13.41
N ASP A 101 23.39 3.28 -14.51
CA ASP A 101 22.80 4.60 -14.73
C ASP A 101 21.48 4.77 -13.96
N GLN A 102 21.42 5.77 -13.08
CA GLN A 102 20.26 6.11 -12.26
C GLN A 102 19.00 6.43 -13.09
N GLN A 103 19.14 6.98 -14.30
CA GLN A 103 18.00 7.27 -15.18
C GLN A 103 17.53 6.04 -15.96
N GLN A 104 18.42 5.09 -16.26
CA GLN A 104 18.01 3.81 -16.86
C GLN A 104 17.30 2.90 -15.85
N ARG A 105 17.52 3.12 -14.55
CA ARG A 105 16.85 2.42 -13.44
C ARG A 105 15.43 2.92 -13.20
N GLU A 106 15.15 4.20 -13.49
CA GLU A 106 13.80 4.79 -13.41
C GLU A 106 12.78 4.13 -14.36
N ALA A 107 13.26 3.47 -15.43
CA ALA A 107 12.43 2.68 -16.34
C ALA A 107 11.92 1.34 -15.75
N PHE A 108 12.40 0.91 -14.58
CA PHE A 108 12.05 -0.38 -13.94
C PHE A 108 11.12 -0.24 -12.70
N ARG A 109 10.17 0.70 -12.82
CA ARG A 109 8.76 0.68 -12.34
C ARG A 109 8.45 0.94 -10.86
N ARG A 110 8.29 2.23 -10.52
CA ARG A 110 7.24 2.67 -9.58
C ARG A 110 5.88 2.42 -10.23
N ILE A 111 4.95 1.75 -9.55
CA ILE A 111 3.55 1.69 -10.03
C ILE A 111 3.04 3.13 -10.02
N LYS A 112 2.82 3.69 -11.21
CA LYS A 112 2.27 5.04 -11.32
C LYS A 112 0.78 5.00 -10.94
N PRO A 113 0.23 6.09 -10.40
CA PRO A 113 -1.17 6.13 -10.01
C PRO A 113 -2.14 5.85 -11.17
N GLU A 114 -1.73 6.16 -12.40
CA GLU A 114 -2.47 5.83 -13.63
C GLU A 114 -2.74 4.33 -13.81
N GLU A 115 -1.80 3.46 -13.41
CA GLU A 115 -1.88 2.00 -13.59
C GLU A 115 -2.72 1.30 -12.52
N ILE A 116 -3.12 2.01 -11.46
CA ILE A 116 -3.80 1.43 -10.31
C ILE A 116 -5.29 1.22 -10.62
N GLN A 117 -5.72 -0.05 -10.59
CA GLN A 117 -7.12 -0.44 -10.78
C GLN A 117 -7.76 -1.14 -9.58
N THR A 118 -6.97 -1.42 -8.53
CA THR A 118 -7.46 -2.12 -7.34
C THR A 118 -7.07 -1.39 -6.06
N LEU A 119 -7.89 -1.55 -5.01
CA LEU A 119 -7.60 -1.00 -3.67
C LEU A 119 -6.28 -1.56 -3.10
N HIS A 120 -6.02 -2.84 -3.33
CA HIS A 120 -4.76 -3.47 -2.91
C HIS A 120 -3.56 -2.87 -3.66
N GLY A 121 -3.67 -2.72 -4.99
CA GLY A 121 -2.65 -2.07 -5.82
C GLY A 121 -2.37 -0.63 -5.39
N PHE A 122 -3.41 0.10 -4.97
CA PHE A 122 -3.29 1.45 -4.42
C PHE A 122 -2.43 1.49 -3.16
N ALA A 123 -2.67 0.59 -2.22
CA ALA A 123 -1.89 0.50 -0.99
C ALA A 123 -0.44 0.03 -1.27
N VAL A 124 -0.23 -0.88 -2.22
CA VAL A 124 1.11 -1.29 -2.68
C VAL A 124 1.89 -0.11 -3.22
N ALA A 125 1.28 0.67 -4.12
CA ALA A 125 1.91 1.84 -4.72
C ALA A 125 2.23 2.92 -3.68
N LEU A 126 1.37 3.16 -2.69
CA LEU A 126 1.65 4.10 -1.60
C LEU A 126 2.84 3.63 -0.74
N ARG A 127 2.91 2.33 -0.44
CA ARG A 127 4.05 1.76 0.30
C ARG A 127 5.35 1.88 -0.49
N GLN A 128 5.31 1.66 -1.81
CA GLN A 128 6.46 1.92 -2.69
C GLN A 128 6.84 3.40 -2.63
N LEU A 129 5.90 4.33 -2.81
CA LEU A 129 6.19 5.76 -2.72
C LEU A 129 6.81 6.18 -1.37
N LYS A 130 6.27 5.71 -0.24
CA LYS A 130 6.84 5.94 1.11
C LYS A 130 8.30 5.50 1.19
N VAL A 131 8.58 4.38 0.57
CA VAL A 131 9.88 3.74 0.58
C VAL A 131 10.88 4.54 -0.28
N TRP A 132 10.43 5.10 -1.40
CA TRP A 132 11.22 6.00 -2.26
C TRP A 132 11.47 7.36 -1.62
N GLN A 133 10.57 7.84 -0.76
CA GLN A 133 10.74 9.08 0.00
C GLN A 133 11.61 8.93 1.26
N ASN A 134 12.57 7.99 1.28
CA ASN A 134 13.43 7.67 2.42
C ASN A 134 12.67 7.20 3.68
N GLN A 135 11.57 6.46 3.51
CA GLN A 135 10.84 5.78 4.58
C GLN A 135 10.50 6.67 5.80
N PRO A 136 9.78 7.79 5.62
CA PRO A 136 9.40 8.64 6.73
C PRO A 136 8.50 7.88 7.70
N THR A 137 8.76 8.00 9.01
CA THR A 137 7.93 7.38 10.04
C THR A 137 6.52 7.98 10.04
N TYR A 138 5.50 7.26 10.49
CA TYR A 138 4.13 7.78 10.52
C TYR A 138 4.00 9.06 11.37
N GLY A 139 4.79 9.17 12.45
CA GLY A 139 4.88 10.40 13.24
C GLY A 139 5.58 11.56 12.53
N ARG A 140 6.50 11.29 11.59
CA ARG A 140 7.07 12.32 10.70
C ARG A 140 6.04 12.76 9.67
N ILE A 141 5.36 11.81 9.01
CA ILE A 141 4.31 12.10 8.03
C ILE A 141 3.21 12.98 8.66
N SER A 142 2.69 12.60 9.82
CA SER A 142 1.65 13.36 10.53
C SER A 142 2.09 14.78 10.90
N ARG A 143 3.32 14.96 11.40
CA ARG A 143 3.86 16.29 11.74
C ARG A 143 4.11 17.16 10.50
N THR A 144 4.64 16.58 9.43
CA THR A 144 4.87 17.29 8.17
C THR A 144 3.55 17.70 7.52
N ALA A 145 2.56 16.80 7.50
CA ALA A 145 1.21 17.10 7.04
C ALA A 145 0.57 18.25 7.83
N ALA A 146 0.70 18.24 9.17
CA ALA A 146 0.15 19.29 10.03
C ALA A 146 0.76 20.67 9.75
N ARG A 147 2.07 20.73 9.44
CA ARG A 147 2.72 21.99 9.02
C ARG A 147 2.21 22.51 7.68
N ALA A 148 1.77 21.62 6.80
CA ALA A 148 1.14 21.96 5.54
C ALA A 148 -0.37 22.22 5.66
N GLY A 149 -0.94 22.25 6.87
CA GLY A 149 -2.36 22.51 7.11
C GLY A 149 -3.25 21.27 7.10
N PHE A 150 -2.69 20.07 6.96
CA PHE A 150 -3.44 18.81 6.93
C PHE A 150 -3.33 18.05 8.25
N SER A 151 -4.45 17.86 8.95
CA SER A 151 -4.48 17.05 10.18
C SER A 151 -4.77 15.58 9.84
N VAL A 152 -3.73 14.75 9.85
CA VAL A 152 -3.86 13.31 9.61
C VAL A 152 -3.44 12.52 10.86
N ARG A 153 -4.38 11.76 11.44
CA ARG A 153 -4.11 10.87 12.58
C ARG A 153 -3.28 9.67 12.13
N GLY A 154 -2.43 9.15 13.03
CA GLY A 154 -1.59 7.98 12.75
C GLY A 154 -2.37 6.72 12.34
N THR A 155 -3.59 6.54 12.86
CA THR A 155 -4.49 5.45 12.46
C THR A 155 -4.97 5.59 11.01
N THR A 156 -5.24 6.81 10.55
CA THR A 156 -5.61 7.09 9.15
C THR A 156 -4.46 6.78 8.20
N ILE A 157 -3.24 7.16 8.59
CA ILE A 157 -2.01 6.84 7.85
C ILE A 157 -1.84 5.32 7.74
N CYS A 158 -1.98 4.60 8.86
CA CYS A 158 -1.92 3.14 8.90
C CYS A 158 -2.95 2.48 7.96
N ASN A 159 -4.21 2.93 7.99
CA ASN A 159 -5.27 2.40 7.13
C ASN A 159 -5.01 2.67 5.64
N ALA A 160 -4.51 3.85 5.29
CA ALA A 160 -4.17 4.20 3.91
C ALA A 160 -3.09 3.27 3.34
N PHE A 161 -2.06 2.95 4.13
CA PHE A 161 -1.04 1.97 3.73
C PHE A 161 -1.51 0.52 3.86
N GLY A 162 -2.56 0.23 4.62
CA GLY A 162 -3.07 -1.13 4.85
C GLY A 162 -3.94 -1.65 3.70
N GLY A 163 -4.53 -0.78 2.87
CA GLY A 163 -5.41 -1.18 1.77
C GLY A 163 -6.75 -1.78 2.23
N THR A 164 -7.13 -1.57 3.49
CA THR A 164 -8.39 -2.05 4.07
C THR A 164 -9.56 -1.14 3.75
N LYS A 165 -9.30 0.17 3.63
CA LYS A 165 -10.28 1.19 3.25
C LYS A 165 -9.61 2.21 2.34
N LEU A 166 -10.35 2.69 1.35
CA LEU A 166 -9.91 3.80 0.51
C LEU A 166 -9.79 5.06 1.39
N PRO A 167 -8.63 5.73 1.44
CA PRO A 167 -8.48 6.97 2.21
C PRO A 167 -9.37 8.07 1.63
N THR A 168 -9.78 9.03 2.46
CA THR A 168 -10.45 10.25 1.97
C THR A 168 -9.46 11.14 1.22
N GLU A 169 -9.96 12.03 0.37
CA GLU A 169 -9.14 12.94 -0.45
C GLU A 169 -8.20 13.78 0.41
N SER A 170 -8.73 14.40 1.47
CA SER A 170 -7.96 15.21 2.41
C SER A 170 -6.93 14.38 3.19
N ALA A 171 -7.25 13.12 3.51
CA ALA A 171 -6.31 12.23 4.18
C ALA A 171 -5.18 11.77 3.25
N LEU A 172 -5.49 11.47 1.99
CA LEU A 172 -4.52 11.10 0.96
C LEU A 172 -3.57 12.26 0.67
N LEU A 173 -4.10 13.47 0.46
CA LEU A 173 -3.30 14.69 0.31
C LEU A 173 -2.34 14.89 1.47
N GLY A 174 -2.85 14.82 2.71
CA GLY A 174 -2.00 14.95 3.89
C GLY A 174 -0.94 13.85 4.01
N VAL A 175 -1.23 12.62 3.57
CA VAL A 175 -0.23 11.53 3.53
C VAL A 175 0.84 11.79 2.47
N LEU A 176 0.47 12.21 1.26
CA LEU A 176 1.41 12.49 0.16
C LEU A 176 2.32 13.68 0.47
N VAL A 177 1.76 14.79 0.94
CA VAL A 177 2.52 15.97 1.37
C VAL A 177 3.37 15.63 2.60
N GLY A 178 2.83 14.83 3.53
CA GLY A 178 3.57 14.36 4.70
C GLY A 178 4.75 13.44 4.35
N MET A 179 4.69 12.74 3.22
CA MET A 179 5.80 11.98 2.65
C MET A 179 6.83 12.85 1.92
N GLY A 180 6.51 14.13 1.65
CA GLY A 180 7.43 15.08 1.04
C GLY A 180 7.14 15.42 -0.41
N LEU A 181 5.96 15.05 -0.94
CA LEU A 181 5.53 15.53 -2.25
C LEU A 181 5.12 17.00 -2.14
N ASN A 182 5.47 17.80 -3.16
CA ASN A 182 5.06 19.19 -3.24
C ASN A 182 3.58 19.26 -3.60
N GLN A 183 2.83 20.20 -3.01
CA GLN A 183 1.39 20.34 -3.26
C GLN A 183 1.06 20.65 -4.74
N GLU A 184 2.02 21.23 -5.46
CA GLU A 184 1.91 21.59 -6.87
C GLU A 184 2.42 20.49 -7.81
N ASP A 185 2.87 19.36 -7.26
CA ASP A 185 3.37 18.24 -8.07
C ASP A 185 2.20 17.59 -8.83
N PRO A 186 2.29 17.44 -10.17
CA PRO A 186 1.26 16.77 -10.96
C PRO A 186 0.98 15.35 -10.48
N GLU A 187 1.96 14.69 -9.85
CA GLU A 187 1.78 13.35 -9.30
C GLU A 187 0.68 13.31 -8.22
N ILE A 188 0.48 14.39 -7.47
CA ILE A 188 -0.64 14.47 -6.51
C ILE A 188 -1.97 14.37 -7.22
N ALA A 189 -2.13 15.03 -8.37
CA ALA A 189 -3.35 14.95 -9.17
C ALA A 189 -3.57 13.51 -9.65
N ASP A 190 -2.52 12.82 -10.11
CA ASP A 190 -2.60 11.42 -10.53
C ASP A 190 -3.06 10.48 -9.41
N TRP A 191 -2.59 10.71 -8.18
CA TRP A 191 -3.01 9.97 -6.99
C TRP A 191 -4.48 10.20 -6.65
N LEU A 192 -4.96 11.44 -6.76
CA LEU A 192 -6.36 11.78 -6.56
C LEU A 192 -7.25 11.19 -7.66
N GLU A 193 -6.79 11.20 -8.91
CA GLU A 193 -7.43 10.58 -10.06
C GLU A 193 -7.61 9.07 -9.85
N ALA A 194 -6.54 8.38 -9.42
CA ALA A 194 -6.55 6.96 -9.11
C ALA A 194 -7.55 6.61 -8.02
N ARG A 195 -7.60 7.43 -6.94
CA ARG A 195 -8.60 7.28 -5.88
C ARG A 195 -10.02 7.41 -6.44
N ARG A 196 -10.31 8.45 -7.22
CA ARG A 196 -11.64 8.69 -7.80
C ARG A 196 -12.09 7.54 -8.70
N ARG A 197 -11.18 6.98 -9.50
CA ARG A 197 -11.46 5.78 -10.32
C ARG A 197 -11.87 4.56 -9.48
N LEU A 198 -11.16 4.30 -8.37
CA LEU A 198 -11.50 3.19 -7.48
C LEU A 198 -12.84 3.38 -6.77
N GLU A 199 -13.16 4.63 -6.40
CA GLU A 199 -14.46 4.96 -5.80
C GLU A 199 -15.60 4.75 -6.79
N ALA A 200 -15.44 5.19 -8.05
CA ALA A 200 -16.42 4.96 -9.11
C ALA A 200 -16.65 3.46 -9.35
N ALA A 201 -15.58 2.66 -9.50
CA ALA A 201 -15.70 1.22 -9.68
C ALA A 201 -16.39 0.51 -8.50
N ALA A 202 -16.16 0.97 -7.27
CA ALA A 202 -16.80 0.41 -6.09
C ALA A 202 -18.31 0.74 -6.02
N VAL A 203 -18.71 1.93 -6.49
CA VAL A 203 -20.13 2.33 -6.58
C VAL A 203 -20.83 1.53 -7.68
N GLU A 204 -20.21 1.38 -8.85
CA GLU A 204 -20.75 0.58 -9.95
C GLU A 204 -20.99 -0.87 -9.53
N GLN A 205 -20.02 -1.49 -8.84
CA GLN A 205 -20.18 -2.85 -8.34
C GLN A 205 -21.31 -2.98 -7.31
N GLN A 206 -21.49 -1.98 -6.44
CA GLN A 206 -22.60 -1.95 -5.46
C GLN A 206 -23.96 -1.82 -6.15
N VAL A 207 -24.08 -0.96 -7.16
CA VAL A 207 -25.32 -0.79 -7.94
C VAL A 207 -25.65 -2.07 -8.69
N PHE A 208 -24.67 -2.69 -9.36
CA PHE A 208 -24.85 -3.96 -10.06
C PHE A 208 -25.32 -5.07 -9.11
N THR A 209 -24.64 -5.22 -7.95
CA THR A 209 -25.02 -6.20 -6.92
C THR A 209 -26.44 -5.94 -6.38
N ALA A 210 -26.81 -4.67 -6.19
CA ALA A 210 -28.15 -4.31 -5.73
C ALA A 210 -29.24 -4.59 -6.77
N LEU A 211 -28.93 -4.46 -8.06
CA LEU A 211 -29.83 -4.81 -9.16
C LEU A 211 -30.03 -6.33 -9.27
N GLU A 212 -28.95 -7.12 -9.23
CA GLU A 212 -29.06 -8.59 -9.24
C GLU A 212 -29.84 -9.11 -8.02
N ALA A 213 -29.59 -8.56 -6.82
CA ALA A 213 -30.34 -8.91 -5.62
C ALA A 213 -31.83 -8.53 -5.69
N SER A 214 -32.21 -7.59 -6.57
CA SER A 214 -33.61 -7.21 -6.81
C SER A 214 -34.30 -8.06 -7.89
N GLU A 215 -33.55 -8.60 -8.86
CA GLU A 215 -34.07 -9.50 -9.91
C GLU A 215 -34.24 -10.94 -9.41
N ASP A 216 -33.36 -11.42 -8.52
CA ASP A 216 -33.44 -12.76 -7.91
C ASP A 216 -34.41 -12.83 -6.72
N ALA A 217 -35.10 -11.73 -6.40
CA ALA A 217 -36.18 -11.76 -5.43
C ALA A 217 -37.31 -12.65 -5.99
N PRO A 218 -37.66 -13.78 -5.33
CA PRO A 218 -38.77 -14.60 -5.78
C PRO A 218 -40.02 -13.73 -5.81
N ALA A 219 -40.79 -13.82 -6.90
CA ALA A 219 -42.08 -13.17 -7.05
C ALA A 219 -43.00 -13.60 -5.89
N ALA A 220 -42.90 -12.87 -4.77
CA ALA A 220 -43.80 -13.01 -3.66
C ALA A 220 -45.14 -12.47 -4.13
N GLU A 221 -46.11 -13.38 -4.20
CA GLU A 221 -47.50 -13.11 -4.57
C GLU A 221 -48.04 -11.89 -3.80
N PRO A 222 -48.90 -11.07 -4.44
CA PRO A 222 -49.43 -9.86 -3.83
C PRO A 222 -50.48 -10.21 -2.78
N THR A 223 -50.05 -10.49 -1.55
CA THR A 223 -50.97 -10.53 -0.40
C THR A 223 -51.27 -9.11 0.04
N THR A 224 -52.42 -8.63 -0.43
CA THR A 224 -53.13 -7.46 0.05
C THR A 224 -53.27 -7.44 1.57
N SER A 225 -52.70 -6.43 2.24
CA SER A 225 -53.43 -5.64 3.25
C SER A 225 -52.60 -4.45 3.76
N PRO A 226 -53.26 -3.33 4.13
CA PRO A 226 -52.65 -2.01 4.19
C PRO A 226 -52.18 -1.62 5.60
N THR A 227 -51.53 -0.45 5.70
CA THR A 227 -51.11 0.30 6.93
C THR A 227 -49.64 0.05 7.29
N ARG A 228 -48.71 1.02 7.26
CA ARG A 228 -48.78 2.44 7.67
C ARG A 228 -47.68 3.23 6.94
N VAL A 229 -48.08 4.30 6.24
CA VAL A 229 -47.17 5.26 5.61
C VAL A 229 -46.44 6.05 6.70
N SER A 230 -45.11 5.91 6.80
CA SER A 230 -44.26 6.89 7.47
C SER A 230 -43.41 7.61 6.43
N SER A 231 -43.88 8.81 6.13
CA SER A 231 -43.26 9.87 5.35
C SER A 231 -41.84 10.19 5.82
N MET A 232 -40.87 10.17 4.90
CA MET A 232 -39.69 11.04 4.98
C MET A 232 -39.05 11.27 3.60
N VAL A 233 -39.76 11.99 2.73
CA VAL A 233 -39.16 12.63 1.54
C VAL A 233 -39.62 14.08 1.51
N ALA A 234 -38.69 15.00 1.77
CA ALA A 234 -38.57 16.30 1.09
C ALA A 234 -37.66 17.23 1.90
N LYS A 235 -36.43 17.46 1.42
CA LYS A 235 -35.77 18.78 1.43
C LYS A 235 -34.46 18.73 0.65
N ILE A 236 -34.59 18.70 -0.68
CA ILE A 236 -33.58 19.28 -1.56
C ILE A 236 -34.30 20.41 -2.29
N LEU A 237 -34.10 21.63 -1.81
CA LEU A 237 -34.46 22.85 -2.52
C LEU A 237 -33.18 23.68 -2.65
N PRO A 238 -32.71 24.00 -3.88
CA PRO A 238 -31.62 24.94 -4.06
C PRO A 238 -32.12 26.38 -3.85
N PRO A 239 -31.29 27.32 -3.36
CA PRO A 239 -31.69 28.71 -3.23
C PRO A 239 -31.76 29.37 -4.61
N GLN A 240 -32.97 29.79 -4.98
CA GLN A 240 -33.25 30.66 -6.12
C GLN A 240 -32.60 32.04 -5.90
N ARG A 241 -31.84 32.50 -6.91
CA ARG A 241 -31.35 33.87 -7.02
C ARG A 241 -32.54 34.83 -7.08
N ARG A 242 -32.68 35.72 -6.10
CA ARG A 242 -33.52 36.92 -6.27
C ARG A 242 -32.70 38.03 -6.89
N SER A 243 -32.88 38.20 -8.20
CA SER A 243 -32.73 39.49 -8.85
C SER A 243 -33.82 40.42 -8.29
N ALA A 244 -33.43 41.58 -7.79
CA ALA A 244 -34.31 42.72 -7.58
C ALA A 244 -33.57 43.98 -8.05
N SER A 245 -33.78 44.33 -9.31
CA SER A 245 -33.62 45.69 -9.81
C SER A 245 -34.86 46.52 -9.45
N HIS A 246 -34.62 47.82 -9.32
CA HIS A 246 -35.52 48.99 -9.33
C HIS A 246 -35.79 49.65 -7.97
N HIS A 247 -35.19 50.84 -7.78
CA HIS A 247 -35.84 52.18 -7.87
C HIS A 247 -36.63 52.48 -6.56
N GLN A 248 -36.54 53.62 -5.87
CA GLN A 248 -36.23 54.99 -6.28
C GLN A 248 -36.44 55.94 -5.07
N GLN A 249 -35.79 57.12 -5.09
CA GLN A 249 -36.10 58.37 -4.36
C GLN A 249 -35.91 58.38 -2.82
N GLN A 250 -35.42 59.44 -2.17
CA GLN A 250 -35.25 60.86 -2.50
C GLN A 250 -34.03 61.40 -1.74
#